data_AF-A0AAZ3S725-F1
#
_entry.id   AF-A0AAZ3S725-F1
#
_cell.length_a   1.000
_cell.length_b   1.000
_cell.length_c   1.000
_cell.angle_alpha   90.00
_cell.angle_beta   90.00
_cell.angle_gamma   90.00
#
_symmetry.space_group_name_H-M   'P 1'
#
loop_
_entity.id
_entity.type
_entity.pdbx_description
1 polymer ?
#
loop_
_entity_poly.entity_id
_entity_poly.type
_entity_poly.pdbx_seq_one_letter_code
_entity_poly.pdbx_strand_id
1 'polypeptide(L)'
;IRQNVDLHKSGSSLGAISKHLKVPRSSVQTIVRKYKHHGTTQPSYLSGRRRILSPRDERTFVRKVQINPRTTAKALVKMLEEMGTKVSISTVKRILYRHNLKRPHSKEEATAPKPP
;
A
#
# COMPACT_ATOMS: atom_id res chain seq x y z
N ILE A 1 15.48 -0.42 21.19
CA ILE A 1 15.80 -1.65 20.41
C ILE A 1 17.28 -1.72 20.03
N ARG A 2 17.88 -0.68 19.43
CA ARG A 2 19.33 -0.67 19.11
C ARG A 2 20.23 -1.02 20.29
N GLN A 3 20.03 -0.38 21.44
CA GLN A 3 20.74 -0.68 22.69
C GLN A 3 20.71 -2.17 23.12
N ASN A 4 19.66 -2.94 22.81
CA ASN A 4 19.64 -4.38 23.10
C ASN A 4 20.68 -5.13 22.26
N VAL A 5 20.79 -4.75 20.99
CA VAL A 5 21.72 -5.37 20.05
C VAL A 5 23.15 -4.95 20.36
N ASP A 6 23.36 -3.68 20.71
CA ASP A 6 24.69 -3.15 21.03
C ASP A 6 25.26 -3.81 22.29
N LEU A 7 24.46 -3.95 23.36
CA LEU A 7 24.85 -4.66 24.58
C LEU A 7 25.06 -6.17 24.36
N HIS A 8 24.28 -6.79 23.47
CA HIS A 8 24.50 -8.19 23.10
C HIS A 8 25.81 -8.36 22.31
N LYS A 9 26.15 -7.41 21.43
CA LYS A 9 27.43 -7.41 20.70
C LYS A 9 28.63 -7.20 21.62
N SER A 10 28.46 -6.43 22.71
CA SER A 10 29.49 -6.25 23.73
C SER A 10 29.63 -7.46 24.69
N GLY A 11 28.95 -8.57 24.42
CA GLY A 11 29.06 -9.81 25.20
C GLY A 11 28.13 -9.89 26.42
N SER A 12 27.21 -8.96 26.61
CA SER A 12 26.29 -8.98 27.75
C SER A 12 25.26 -10.12 27.61
N SER A 13 25.01 -10.83 28.72
CA SER A 13 23.98 -11.87 28.74
C SER A 13 22.57 -11.29 28.60
N LEU A 14 21.63 -12.08 28.06
CA LEU A 14 20.22 -11.65 27.90
C LEU A 14 19.59 -11.18 29.22
N GLY A 15 19.97 -11.79 30.34
CA GLY A 15 19.50 -11.42 31.68
C GLY A 15 20.06 -10.08 32.14
N ALA A 16 21.34 -9.80 31.89
CA ALA A 16 21.95 -8.52 32.20
C ALA A 16 21.30 -7.38 31.40
N ILE A 17 21.06 -7.60 30.10
CA ILE A 17 20.39 -6.65 29.21
C ILE A 17 18.95 -6.38 29.68
N SER A 18 18.24 -7.44 30.06
CA SER A 18 16.86 -7.34 30.57
C SER A 18 16.78 -6.47 31.84
N LYS A 19 17.68 -6.67 32.81
CA LYS A 19 17.76 -5.86 34.02
C LYS A 19 18.15 -4.41 33.72
N HIS A 20 19.16 -4.21 32.87
CA HIS A 20 19.66 -2.88 32.53
C HIS A 20 18.62 -2.03 31.80
N LEU A 21 17.93 -2.63 30.82
CA LEU A 21 16.94 -1.92 29.99
C LEU A 21 15.52 -1.98 30.57
N LYS A 22 15.30 -2.69 31.69
CA LYS A 22 13.98 -2.94 32.29
C LYS A 22 12.96 -3.51 31.30
N VAL A 23 13.42 -4.38 30.41
CA VAL A 23 12.62 -5.06 29.38
C VAL A 23 12.54 -6.54 29.72
N PRO A 24 11.39 -7.23 29.54
CA PRO A 24 11.30 -8.67 29.76
C PRO A 24 12.35 -9.46 28.96
N ARG A 25 12.94 -10.47 29.59
CA ARG A 25 13.96 -11.34 28.96
C ARG A 25 13.47 -11.94 27.63
N SER A 26 12.20 -12.28 27.53
CA SER A 26 11.58 -12.80 26.29
C SER A 26 11.63 -11.78 25.15
N SER A 27 11.36 -10.51 25.43
CA SER A 27 11.45 -9.43 24.43
C SER A 27 12.90 -9.20 23.99
N VAL A 28 13.86 -9.22 24.92
CA VAL A 28 15.29 -9.14 24.60
C VAL A 28 15.69 -10.28 23.66
N GLN A 29 15.28 -11.51 23.98
CA GLN A 29 15.55 -12.69 23.17
C GLN A 29 14.94 -12.58 21.77
N THR A 30 13.70 -12.12 21.64
CA THR A 30 13.03 -11.90 20.35
C THR A 30 13.77 -10.85 19.51
N ILE A 31 14.19 -9.74 20.12
CA ILE A 31 14.95 -8.69 19.44
C ILE A 31 16.29 -9.22 18.93
N VAL A 32 17.05 -9.95 19.76
CA VAL A 32 18.34 -10.54 19.37
C VAL A 32 18.16 -11.58 18.26
N ARG A 33 17.16 -12.46 18.37
CA ARG A 33 16.85 -13.45 17.32
C ARG A 33 16.49 -12.76 16.00
N LYS A 34 15.60 -11.75 16.04
CA LYS A 34 15.22 -10.97 14.87
C LYS A 34 16.45 -10.30 14.22
N TYR A 35 17.35 -9.76 15.04
CA TYR A 35 18.59 -9.15 14.57
C TYR A 35 19.54 -10.17 13.92
N LYS A 36 19.70 -11.37 14.50
CA LYS A 36 20.52 -12.43 13.90
C LYS A 36 19.99 -12.89 12.54
N HIS A 37 18.67 -12.97 12.38
CA HIS A 37 18.05 -13.41 11.12
C HIS A 37 17.99 -12.32 10.04
N HIS A 38 17.63 -11.09 10.41
CA HIS A 38 17.34 -10.04 9.44
C HIS A 38 18.41 -8.94 9.38
N GLY A 39 19.33 -8.87 10.35
CA GLY A 39 20.35 -7.82 10.45
C GLY A 39 19.80 -6.43 10.79
N THR A 40 18.48 -6.30 11.02
CA THR A 40 17.82 -5.01 11.26
C THR A 40 17.22 -4.94 12.65
N THR A 41 17.33 -3.75 13.25
CA THR A 41 16.64 -3.38 14.50
C THR A 41 15.36 -2.59 14.23
N GLN A 42 15.04 -2.37 12.95
CA GLN A 42 13.86 -1.61 12.58
C GLN A 42 12.61 -2.50 12.73
N PRO A 43 11.49 -1.92 13.20
CA PRO A 43 10.19 -2.56 13.08
C PRO A 43 9.93 -2.93 11.62
N SER A 44 9.35 -4.10 11.41
CA SER A 44 8.96 -4.52 10.06
C SER A 44 7.57 -3.98 9.81
N TYR A 45 7.39 -3.22 8.73
CA TYR A 45 6.06 -2.78 8.32
C TYR A 45 5.24 -4.00 7.87
N LEU A 46 4.01 -4.10 8.36
CA LEU A 46 3.06 -5.09 7.86
C LEU A 46 2.64 -4.69 6.45
N SER A 47 2.81 -5.58 5.47
CA SER A 47 2.49 -5.33 4.07
C SER A 47 0.99 -5.10 3.82
N GLY A 48 0.14 -5.42 4.80
CA GLY A 48 -1.32 -5.36 4.66
C GLY A 48 -1.85 -6.41 3.68
N ARG A 49 -3.14 -6.30 3.33
CA ARG A 49 -3.75 -7.20 2.33
C ARG A 49 -3.23 -6.84 0.93
N ARG A 50 -2.77 -7.86 0.20
CA ARG A 50 -2.36 -7.71 -1.21
C ARG A 50 -3.52 -7.17 -2.05
N ARG A 51 -3.19 -6.32 -3.03
CA ARG A 51 -4.16 -5.81 -4.01
C ARG A 51 -4.61 -6.95 -4.93
N ILE A 52 -5.87 -6.89 -5.37
CA ILE A 52 -6.45 -7.87 -6.30
C ILE A 52 -5.83 -7.72 -7.69
N LEU A 53 -5.65 -6.48 -8.16
CA LEU A 53 -4.98 -6.20 -9.43
C LEU A 53 -3.48 -6.08 -9.25
N SER A 54 -2.73 -6.58 -10.23
CA SER A 54 -1.30 -6.34 -10.32
C SER A 54 -1.03 -4.87 -10.65
N PRO A 55 0.15 -4.32 -10.29
CA PRO A 55 0.53 -2.97 -10.69
C PRO A 55 0.57 -2.76 -12.21
N ARG A 56 0.72 -3.83 -13.00
CA ARG A 56 0.71 -3.76 -14.47
C ARG A 56 -0.72 -3.60 -14.99
N ASP A 57 -1.65 -4.41 -14.48
CA ASP A 57 -3.05 -4.39 -14.91
C ASP A 57 -3.74 -3.10 -14.46
N GLU A 58 -3.44 -2.63 -13.25
CA GLU A 58 -3.93 -1.35 -12.73
C GLU A 58 -3.48 -0.18 -13.65
N ARG A 59 -2.26 -0.21 -14.18
CA ARG A 59 -1.77 0.80 -15.13
C ARG A 59 -2.48 0.74 -16.48
N THR A 60 -2.66 -0.45 -17.05
CA THR A 60 -3.39 -0.64 -18.31
C THR A 60 -4.85 -0.18 -18.17
N PHE A 61 -5.47 -0.52 -17.04
CA PHE A 61 -6.81 -0.10 -16.68
C PHE A 61 -6.93 1.43 -16.63
N VAL A 62 -6.05 2.10 -15.89
CA VAL A 62 -6.02 3.56 -15.76
C VAL A 62 -5.89 4.24 -17.13
N ARG A 63 -4.98 3.76 -18.00
CA ARG A 63 -4.80 4.30 -19.35
C ARG A 63 -6.06 4.18 -20.20
N LYS A 64 -6.75 3.04 -20.16
CA LYS A 64 -8.00 2.85 -20.92
C LYS A 64 -9.11 3.79 -20.45
N VAL A 65 -9.21 4.03 -19.14
CA VAL A 65 -10.18 4.99 -18.57
C VAL A 65 -9.84 6.42 -18.98
N GLN A 66 -8.56 6.79 -19.01
CA GLN A 66 -8.14 8.13 -19.45
C GLN A 66 -8.44 8.39 -20.94
N ILE A 67 -8.27 7.38 -21.80
CA ILE A 67 -8.63 7.48 -23.23
C ILE A 67 -10.15 7.61 -23.37
N ASN A 68 -10.91 6.82 -22.62
CA ASN A 68 -12.37 6.78 -22.70
C ASN A 68 -13.04 7.10 -21.34
N PRO A 69 -13.08 8.39 -20.92
CA PRO A 69 -13.53 8.78 -19.59
C PRO A 69 -15.04 8.59 -19.36
N ARG A 70 -15.82 8.39 -20.43
CA ARG A 70 -17.26 8.12 -20.36
C ARG A 70 -17.60 6.64 -20.09
N THR A 71 -16.61 5.77 -19.91
CA THR A 71 -16.82 4.35 -19.64
C THR A 71 -17.49 4.11 -18.29
N THR A 72 -18.51 3.25 -18.28
CA THR A 72 -19.26 2.91 -17.06
C THR A 72 -18.51 1.88 -16.23
N ALA A 73 -18.64 1.95 -14.89
CA ALA A 73 -18.01 0.99 -13.98
C ALA A 73 -18.34 -0.48 -14.27
N LYS A 74 -19.54 -0.79 -14.80
CA LYS A 74 -19.92 -2.15 -15.24
C LYS A 74 -19.11 -2.63 -16.45
N ALA A 75 -18.90 -1.77 -17.44
CA ALA A 75 -18.07 -2.08 -18.60
C ALA A 75 -16.60 -2.29 -18.20
N LEU A 76 -16.14 -1.52 -17.22
CA LEU A 76 -14.81 -1.64 -16.63
C LEU A 76 -14.61 -2.97 -15.87
N VAL A 77 -15.64 -3.49 -15.19
CA VAL A 77 -15.59 -4.83 -14.58
C VAL A 77 -15.48 -5.90 -15.67
N LYS A 78 -16.31 -5.84 -16.71
CA LYS A 78 -16.29 -6.81 -17.82
C LYS A 78 -14.91 -6.87 -18.51
N MET A 79 -14.31 -5.71 -18.75
CA MET A 79 -12.96 -5.62 -19.32
C MET A 79 -11.90 -6.30 -18.42
N LEU A 80 -12.03 -6.17 -17.10
CA LEU A 80 -11.11 -6.81 -16.16
C LEU A 80 -11.35 -8.32 -16.05
N GLU A 81 -12.60 -8.77 -16.21
CA GLU A 81 -12.93 -10.20 -16.32
C GLU A 81 -12.36 -10.82 -17.60
N GLU A 82 -12.43 -10.11 -18.73
CA GLU A 82 -11.78 -10.52 -19.99
C GLU A 82 -10.25 -10.61 -19.84
N MET A 83 -9.65 -9.79 -18.98
CA MET A 83 -8.23 -9.87 -18.62
C MET A 83 -7.92 -11.00 -17.61
N GLY A 84 -8.91 -11.80 -17.21
CA GLY A 84 -8.76 -12.92 -16.27
C GLY A 84 -8.82 -12.53 -14.80
N THR A 85 -9.19 -11.29 -14.47
CA THR A 85 -9.28 -10.79 -13.09
C THR A 85 -10.72 -10.54 -12.67
N LYS A 86 -11.25 -11.38 -11.76
CA LYS A 86 -12.55 -11.15 -11.15
C LYS A 86 -12.46 -10.04 -10.10
N VAL A 87 -13.11 -8.92 -10.36
CA VAL A 87 -13.11 -7.75 -9.47
C VAL A 87 -14.53 -7.29 -9.15
N SER A 88 -14.73 -6.81 -7.93
CA SER A 88 -16.00 -6.17 -7.56
C SER A 88 -16.09 -4.75 -8.12
N ILE A 89 -17.31 -4.26 -8.32
CA ILE A 89 -17.58 -2.85 -8.67
C ILE A 89 -16.93 -1.89 -7.65
N SER A 90 -16.94 -2.25 -6.37
CA SER A 90 -16.30 -1.46 -5.30
C SER A 90 -14.77 -1.38 -5.47
N THR A 91 -14.14 -2.42 -5.99
CA THR A 91 -12.70 -2.42 -6.31
C THR A 91 -12.41 -1.48 -7.47
N VAL A 92 -13.23 -1.50 -8.53
CA VAL A 92 -13.12 -0.57 -9.66
C VAL A 92 -13.27 0.88 -9.20
N LYS A 93 -14.31 1.19 -8.43
CA LYS A 93 -14.50 2.53 -7.86
C LYS A 93 -13.30 2.96 -7.02
N ARG A 94 -12.76 2.07 -6.16
CA ARG A 94 -11.59 2.36 -5.33
C ARG A 94 -10.36 2.71 -6.17
N ILE A 95 -10.13 2.02 -7.29
CA ILE A 95 -9.03 2.33 -8.21
C ILE A 95 -9.24 3.71 -8.83
N LEU A 96 -10.45 3.99 -9.34
CA LEU A 96 -10.78 5.30 -9.92
C LEU A 96 -10.56 6.45 -8.91
N TYR A 97 -10.96 6.27 -7.66
CA TYR A 97 -10.74 7.27 -6.60
C TYR A 97 -9.26 7.51 -6.30
N ARG A 98 -8.44 6.44 -6.25
CA ARG A 98 -6.99 6.56 -6.00
C ARG A 98 -6.26 7.34 -7.09
N HIS A 99 -6.71 7.20 -8.34
CA HIS A 99 -6.11 7.85 -9.50
C HIS A 99 -6.79 9.17 -9.87
N ASN A 100 -7.68 9.70 -9.00
CA ASN A 100 -8.45 10.92 -9.23
C ASN A 100 -9.26 10.93 -10.53
N LEU A 101 -9.60 9.74 -11.05
CA LEU A 101 -10.41 9.55 -12.26
C LEU A 101 -11.91 9.63 -11.94
N LYS A 102 -12.31 10.67 -11.21
CA LYS A 102 -13.72 10.96 -11.00
C LYS A 102 -14.31 11.46 -12.32
N ARG A 103 -15.60 11.19 -12.54
CA ARG A 103 -16.36 11.93 -13.55
C ARG A 103 -16.14 13.43 -13.29
N PRO A 104 -15.77 14.23 -14.29
CA PRO A 104 -15.86 15.67 -14.16
C PRO A 104 -17.31 15.98 -13.78
N HIS A 105 -17.51 16.62 -12.64
CA HIS A 105 -18.73 17.40 -12.46
C HIS A 105 -18.64 18.47 -13.53
N SER A 106 -19.55 18.43 -14.51
CA SER A 106 -19.69 19.51 -15.48
C SER A 106 -19.82 20.81 -14.71
N LYS A 107 -18.76 21.62 -14.67
CA LYS A 107 -18.96 23.05 -14.54
C LYS A 107 -19.58 23.46 -15.86
N GLU A 108 -20.84 23.87 -15.80
CA GLU A 108 -21.49 24.63 -16.85
C GLU A 108 -20.55 25.77 -17.24
N GLU A 109 -20.01 25.71 -18.45
CA GLU A 109 -19.07 26.70 -18.95
C GLU A 109 -19.87 27.94 -19.34
N ALA A 110 -19.64 29.02 -18.61
CA ALA A 110 -20.27 30.31 -18.81
C ALA A 110 -19.95 30.86 -20.22
N THR A 111 -21.02 31.17 -20.96
CA THR A 111 -21.16 32.17 -22.03
C THR A 111 -19.87 32.79 -22.59
N ALA A 112 -19.52 32.43 -23.83
CA ALA A 112 -18.68 33.26 -24.70
C ALA A 112 -19.56 34.25 -25.50
N PRO A 113 -19.14 35.52 -25.69
CA PRO A 113 -19.92 36.52 -26.42
C PRO A 113 -19.94 36.26 -27.93
N LYS A 114 -21.08 36.54 -28.57
CA LYS A 114 -21.27 36.44 -30.03
C LYS A 114 -20.35 37.43 -30.76
N PRO A 115 -19.72 37.02 -31.88
CA PRO A 115 -18.93 37.93 -32.73
C PRO A 115 -19.83 38.92 -33.50
N PRO A 116 -19.27 40.05 -33.97
CA PRO A 116 -20.01 41.19 -34.52
C PRO A 116 -20.78 40.86 -35.81
#